data_AF-A0A5M5E484-F1
#
_entry.id   AF-A0A5M5E484-F1
#
_cell.length_a   1.000
_cell.length_b   1.000
_cell.length_c   1.000
_cell.angle_alpha   90.00
_cell.angle_beta   90.00
_cell.angle_gamma   90.00
#
_symmetry.space_group_name_H-M   'P 1'
#
loop_
_entity.id
_entity.type
_entity.pdbx_description
1 polymer ?
#
loop_
_entity_poly.entity_id
_entity_poly.type
_entity_poly.pdbx_seq_one_letter_code
_entity_poly.pdbx_strand_id
1 'polypeptide(L)' 'MRKGEKQPKMVFKSHYDLLSREKKIELRDEFLRQSGVSLPSFYNKMSGNSFRPLEASLLKRLLNESINNKV' A
#
# COMPACT_ATOMS: atom_id res chain seq x y z
N MET A 1 -21.70 -23.62 -10.00
CA MET A 1 -20.37 -23.32 -9.43
C MET A 1 -20.26 -21.80 -9.28
N ARG A 2 -20.30 -21.29 -8.04
CA ARG A 2 -20.15 -19.85 -7.78
C ARG A 2 -18.74 -19.45 -8.20
N LYS A 3 -18.63 -18.68 -9.29
CA LYS A 3 -17.36 -18.11 -9.75
C LYS A 3 -16.88 -17.23 -8.61
N GLY A 4 -15.84 -17.68 -7.90
CA GLY A 4 -15.17 -16.87 -6.89
C GLY A 4 -14.84 -15.53 -7.52
N GLU A 5 -15.44 -14.47 -6.99
CA GLU A 5 -15.20 -13.11 -7.42
C GLU A 5 -13.70 -12.89 -7.33
N LYS A 6 -13.03 -12.86 -8.48
CA LYS A 6 -11.64 -12.41 -8.57
C LYS A 6 -11.70 -10.95 -8.17
N GLN A 7 -11.53 -10.69 -6.87
CA GLN A 7 -11.36 -9.32 -6.38
C GLN A 7 -10.30 -8.68 -7.28
N PRO A 8 -10.59 -7.53 -7.90
CA PRO A 8 -9.61 -6.87 -8.75
C PRO A 8 -8.34 -6.78 -7.93
N LYS A 9 -7.22 -7.32 -8.46
CA LYS A 9 -5.92 -7.25 -7.78
C LYS A 9 -5.78 -5.82 -7.27
N MET A 10 -5.92 -5.61 -5.96
CA MET A 10 -5.86 -4.27 -5.40
C MET A 10 -4.48 -3.75 -5.74
N VAL A 11 -4.41 -2.86 -6.72
CA VAL A 11 -3.16 -2.24 -7.12
C VAL A 11 -2.91 -1.19 -6.05
N PHE A 12 -2.04 -1.50 -5.10
CA PHE A 12 -1.69 -0.60 -4.00
C PHE A 12 -1.33 0.80 -4.50
N LYS A 13 -0.70 0.86 -5.68
CA LYS A 13 -0.40 2.10 -6.40
C LYS A 13 -1.63 2.97 -6.65
N SER A 14 -2.74 2.42 -7.13
CA SER A 14 -3.96 3.21 -7.40
C SER A 14 -4.51 3.84 -6.12
N HIS A 15 -4.54 3.10 -5.01
CA HIS A 15 -5.00 3.65 -3.72
C HIS A 15 -4.02 4.68 -3.16
N TYR A 16 -2.73 4.41 -3.26
CA TYR A 16 -1.69 5.35 -2.85
C TYR A 16 -1.76 6.64 -3.67
N ASP A 17 -2.01 6.56 -4.98
CA ASP A 17 -2.08 7.71 -5.87
C ASP A 17 -3.25 8.65 -5.57
N LEU A 18 -4.34 8.13 -4.97
CA LEU A 18 -5.49 8.91 -4.49
C LEU A 18 -5.21 9.71 -3.21
N LEU A 19 -4.14 9.40 -2.48
CA LEU A 19 -3.78 10.12 -1.27
C LEU A 19 -3.21 11.52 -1.59
N SER A 20 -3.40 12.47 -0.65
CA SER A 20 -2.71 13.77 -0.71
C SER A 20 -1.20 13.58 -0.60
N ARG A 21 -0.43 14.59 -1.03
CA ARG A 21 1.05 14.53 -0.98
C ARG A 21 1.56 14.26 0.43
N GLU A 22 0.96 14.87 1.45
CA GLU A 22 1.31 14.68 2.85
C GLU A 22 1.04 13.25 3.31
N LYS A 23 -0.18 12.74 3.07
CA LYS A 23 -0.53 11.34 3.40
C LYS A 23 0.33 10.31 2.68
N LYS A 24 0.74 10.60 1.43
CA LYS A 24 1.70 9.77 0.69
C LYS A 24 3.04 9.67 1.42
N ILE A 25 3.57 10.81 1.89
CA ILE A 25 4.84 10.88 2.61
C ILE A 25 4.74 10.14 3.94
N GLU A 26 3.71 10.42 4.73
CA GLU A 26 3.48 9.77 6.03
C GLU A 26 3.38 8.25 5.91
N LEU A 27 2.51 7.75 5.02
CA LEU A 27 2.33 6.33 4.78
C LEU A 27 3.63 5.66 4.33
N ARG A 28 4.35 6.29 3.39
CA ARG A 28 5.62 5.78 2.90
C ARG A 28 6.63 5.68 4.02
N ASP A 29 6.84 6.76 4.78
CA ASP A 29 7.87 6.80 5.83
C ASP A 29 7.54 5.80 6.95
N GLU A 30 6.26 5.66 7.29
CA GLU A 30 5.75 4.64 8.20
C GLU A 30 6.02 3.22 7.69
N PHE A 31 5.71 2.97 6.40
CA PHE A 31 5.94 1.68 5.77
C PHE A 31 7.44 1.31 5.76
N LEU A 32 8.32 2.24 5.37
CA LEU A 32 9.77 2.02 5.35
C LEU A 32 10.29 1.72 6.75
N ARG A 33 9.83 2.46 7.76
CA ARG A 33 10.22 2.27 9.17
C ARG A 33 9.82 0.89 9.71
N GLN A 34 8.59 0.44 9.43
CA GLN A 34 8.10 -0.84 9.93
C GLN A 34 8.61 -2.05 9.13
N SER A 35 8.79 -1.91 7.82
CA SER A 35 9.18 -3.04 6.95
C SER A 35 10.68 -3.19 6.76
N GLY A 36 11.47 -2.16 7.06
CA GLY A 36 12.90 -2.12 6.75
C GLY A 36 13.21 -2.08 5.24
N VAL A 37 12.20 -1.91 4.40
CA VAL A 37 12.36 -1.79 2.94
C VAL A 37 13.01 -0.45 2.62
N SER A 38 13.92 -0.42 1.66
CA SER A 38 14.54 0.83 1.19
C SER A 38 13.56 1.65 0.35
N LEU A 39 13.73 2.98 0.34
CA LEU A 39 12.92 3.89 -0.46
C LEU A 39 12.88 3.52 -1.96
N PRO A 40 14.02 3.20 -2.63
CA PRO A 40 14.00 2.74 -4.02
C PRO A 40 13.23 1.43 -4.20
N SER A 41 13.42 0.46 -3.28
CA SER A 41 12.71 -0.81 -3.32
C SER A 41 11.21 -0.65 -3.17
N PHE A 42 10.74 0.30 -2.36
CA PHE A 42 9.33 0.61 -2.22
C PHE A 42 8.72 1.04 -3.57
N TYR A 43 9.33 1.98 -4.29
CA TYR A 43 8.80 2.42 -5.59
C TYR A 43 8.86 1.34 -6.68
N ASN A 44 9.91 0.52 -6.68
CA ASN A 44 10.00 -0.65 -7.57
C ASN A 44 8.86 -1.65 -7.28
N LYS A 45 8.59 -1.92 -6.00
CA LYS A 45 7.49 -2.80 -5.56
C LYS A 45 6.12 -2.21 -5.86
N MET A 46 5.93 -0.90 -5.73
CA MET A 46 4.70 -0.21 -6.11
C MET A 46 4.39 -0.33 -7.60
N SER A 47 5.41 -0.23 -8.45
CA SER A 47 5.25 -0.40 -9.90
C SER A 47 4.99 -1.85 -10.31
N GLY A 48 5.69 -2.82 -9.69
CA GLY A 48 5.60 -4.25 -10.02
C GLY A 48 4.59 -5.05 -9.20
N ASN A 49 3.91 -4.43 -8.24
CA ASN A 49 3.06 -5.09 -7.23
C ASN A 49 3.74 -6.32 -6.58
N SER A 50 5.04 -6.20 -6.29
CA SER A 50 5.91 -7.31 -5.83
C SER A 50 6.17 -7.29 -4.32
N PHE A 51 5.16 -6.87 -3.56
CA PHE A 51 5.19 -6.90 -2.10
C PHE A 51 5.09 -8.33 -1.58
N ARG A 52 5.93 -8.66 -0.59
CA ARG A 52 5.82 -9.92 0.17
C ARG A 52 4.52 -9.94 0.97
N PRO A 53 4.00 -11.10 1.38
CA PRO A 53 2.72 -11.18 2.12
C PRO A 53 2.63 -10.27 3.35
N LEU A 54 3.71 -10.19 4.15
CA LEU A 54 3.76 -9.31 5.33
C LEU A 54 3.81 -7.82 4.94
N GLU A 55 4.60 -7.48 3.92
CA GLU A 55 4.66 -6.11 3.38
C GLU A 55 3.29 -5.67 2.83
N ALA A 56 2.61 -6.55 2.09
CA ALA A 56 1.29 -6.29 1.53
C ALA A 56 0.23 -6.12 2.64
N SER A 57 0.28 -6.94 3.69
CA SER A 57 -0.60 -6.80 4.85
C SER A 57 -0.39 -5.46 5.57
N LEU A 58 0.87 -5.09 5.80
CA LEU A 58 1.24 -3.81 6.38
C LEU A 58 0.75 -2.64 5.53
N LEU A 59 1.04 -2.66 4.22
CA LEU A 59 0.67 -1.60 3.30
C LEU A 59 -0.85 -1.44 3.20
N LYS A 60 -1.60 -2.55 3.20
CA LYS A 60 -3.07 -2.53 3.23
C LYS A 60 -3.60 -1.87 4.51
N ARG A 61 -3.01 -2.20 5.67
CA ARG A 61 -3.38 -1.58 6.95
C ARG A 61 -3.15 -0.06 6.92
N LEU A 62 -1.94 0.37 6.52
CA LEU A 62 -1.57 1.78 6.48
C LEU A 62 -2.40 2.59 5.47
N LEU A 63 -2.74 2.00 4.31
CA LEU A 63 -3.64 2.62 3.34
C LEU A 63 -5.05 2.80 3.91
N ASN A 64 -5.58 1.79 4.58
CA ASN A 64 -6.90 1.89 5.22
C ASN A 64 -6.92 2.96 6.32
N GLU A 65 -5.87 3.06 7.15
CA GLU A 65 -5.74 4.11 8.16
C GLU A 65 -5.65 5.50 7.51
N SER A 66 -4.87 5.62 6.44
CA SER A 66 -4.69 6.88 5.71
C SER A 66 -5.98 7.37 5.02
N ILE A 67 -6.82 6.44 4.56
CA ILE A 67 -8.13 6.74 3.94
C ILE A 67 -9.19 7.04 5.01
N ASN A 68 -9.23 6.24 6.08
CA ASN A 68 -10.29 6.30 7.10
C ASN A 68 -10.02 7.28 8.24
N ASN A 69 -8.83 7.88 8.33
CA ASN A 69 -8.61 9.10 9.13
C ASN A 69 -9.38 10.29 8.51
N LYS A 70 -10.71 10.22 8.65
CA LYS A 70 -11.60 11.32 8.98
C LYS A 70 -11.46 11.49 10.50
N VAL A 71 -10.62 12.43 10.92
CA VAL A 71 -10.73 13.03 12.25
C VAL A 71 -12.06 13.78 12.31
#